data_AF-A0A2E1DIV7-F1
#
_entry.id   AF-A0A2E1DIV7-F1
#
_cell.length_a   1.000
_cell.length_b   1.000
_cell.length_c   1.000
_cell.angle_alpha   90.00
_cell.angle_beta   90.00
_cell.angle_gamma   90.00
#
_symmetry.space_group_name_H-M   'P 1'
#
loop_
_entity.id
_entity.type
_entity.pdbx_description
1 polymer ?
#
loop_
_entity_poly.entity_id
_entity_poly.type
_entity_poly.pdbx_seq_one_letter_code
_entity_poly.pdbx_strand_id
1 'polypeptide(L)'
;MKKLFTLLALTISFSMNAQVSTNSTSPTGTYASAIGNGTTASGTASTAMGESTTASGVNSTAMGYDTTASGLVSTAMGESTESSGHFSTAMGFNTTASGTYSTAMG
;
A
#
# COMPACT_ATOMS: atom_id res chain seq x y z
N MET A 1 -26.28 40.82 -0.46
CA MET A 1 -24.89 40.43 -0.81
C MET A 1 -24.16 39.67 0.30
N LYS A 2 -24.45 39.88 1.60
CA LYS A 2 -23.79 39.15 2.71
C LYS A 2 -24.11 37.63 2.78
N LYS A 3 -25.32 37.20 2.39
CA LYS A 3 -25.71 35.77 2.42
C LYS A 3 -25.02 34.89 1.37
N LEU A 4 -24.57 35.46 0.25
CA LEU A 4 -23.90 34.72 -0.83
C LEU A 4 -22.43 34.41 -0.49
N PHE A 5 -21.77 35.28 0.28
CA PHE A 5 -20.41 35.07 0.78
C PHE A 5 -20.34 34.00 1.88
N THR A 6 -21.37 33.89 2.72
CA THR A 6 -21.46 32.87 3.76
C THR A 6 -21.62 31.46 3.19
N LEU A 7 -22.30 31.30 2.05
CA LEU A 7 -22.52 29.99 1.42
C LEU A 7 -21.27 29.47 0.69
N LEU A 8 -20.45 30.37 0.13
CA LEU A 8 -19.17 30.02 -0.50
C LEU A 8 -18.08 29.67 0.54
N ALA A 9 -18.15 30.25 1.75
CA ALA A 9 -17.26 29.90 2.86
C ALA A 9 -17.65 28.58 3.54
N LEU A 10 -18.95 28.24 3.57
CA LEU A 10 -19.44 27.02 4.22
C LEU A 10 -19.10 25.74 3.43
N THR A 11 -18.94 25.82 2.11
CA THR A 11 -18.51 24.68 1.27
C THR A 11 -17.00 24.45 1.28
N ILE A 12 -16.20 25.40 1.76
CA ILE A 12 -14.73 25.27 1.89
C ILE A 12 -14.34 24.64 3.23
N SER A 13 -15.27 24.51 4.19
CA SER A 13 -15.01 24.02 5.54
C SER A 13 -15.84 22.80 5.94
N PHE A 14 -16.13 21.88 5.00
CA PHE A 14 -16.43 20.51 5.43
C PHE A 14 -15.12 19.88 5.94
N SER A 15 -14.93 20.12 7.23
CA SER A 15 -13.78 19.79 8.05
C SER A 15 -13.28 18.38 7.77
N MET A 16 -11.96 18.30 7.63
CA MET A 16 -11.13 17.12 7.78
C MET A 16 -11.22 16.54 9.20
N ASN A 17 -12.42 16.17 9.63
CA ASN A 17 -12.71 15.58 10.94
C ASN A 17 -12.34 14.10 11.04
N ALA A 18 -11.66 13.55 10.02
CA ALA A 18 -10.83 12.36 10.18
C ALA A 18 -9.38 12.83 10.35
N GLN A 19 -8.98 13.15 11.59
CA GLN A 19 -7.58 13.05 11.98
C GLN A 19 -7.19 11.57 11.84
N VAL A 20 -6.79 11.15 10.64
CA VAL A 20 -6.13 9.85 10.47
C VAL A 20 -4.69 10.07 10.87
N SER A 21 -4.32 9.44 11.99
CA SER A 21 -2.98 9.19 12.49
C SER A 21 -1.88 9.35 11.45
N THR A 22 -0.81 10.04 11.83
CA THR A 22 0.43 10.34 11.07
C THR A 22 1.14 9.07 10.60
N ASN A 23 0.55 8.39 9.63
CA ASN A 23 1.06 7.14 9.11
C ASN A 23 1.87 7.47 7.84
N SER A 24 3.19 7.30 7.94
CA SER A 24 4.14 7.48 6.83
C SER A 24 3.73 6.60 5.65
N THR A 25 2.96 7.15 4.71
CA THR A 25 2.52 6.50 3.48
C THR A 25 3.28 7.14 2.32
N SER A 26 3.88 6.33 1.45
CA SER A 26 4.69 6.78 0.32
C SER A 26 4.26 6.11 -0.98
N PRO A 27 3.12 6.48 -1.58
CA PRO A 27 2.73 6.04 -2.91
C PRO A 27 3.48 6.86 -3.97
N THR A 28 4.65 6.40 -4.38
CA THR A 28 5.49 7.09 -5.39
C THR A 28 5.30 6.54 -6.81
N GLY A 29 4.73 5.34 -6.95
CA GLY A 29 4.43 4.76 -8.26
C GLY A 29 3.21 5.40 -8.93
N THR A 30 3.20 5.44 -10.27
CA THR A 30 2.00 5.86 -11.02
C THR A 30 0.84 4.90 -10.74
N TYR A 31 -0.33 5.42 -10.36
CA TYR A 31 -1.50 4.63 -9.92
C TYR A 31 -1.25 3.74 -8.69
N ALA A 32 -0.24 4.05 -7.87
CA ALA A 32 0.04 3.30 -6.65
C ALA A 32 -0.91 3.69 -5.50
N SER A 33 -1.14 2.75 -4.59
CA SER A 33 -1.93 2.96 -3.37
C SER A 33 -1.14 2.52 -2.13
N ALA A 34 -0.97 3.42 -1.16
CA ALA A 34 -0.29 3.16 0.10
C ALA A 34 -1.23 3.51 1.26
N ILE A 35 -1.60 2.54 2.08
CA ILE A 35 -2.61 2.68 3.14
C ILE A 35 -2.10 2.07 4.44
N GLY A 36 -1.89 2.88 5.48
CA GLY A 36 -1.44 2.42 6.79
C GLY A 36 -0.04 2.94 7.17
N ASN A 37 0.56 2.45 8.26
CA ASN A 37 1.77 3.05 8.85
C ASN A 37 3.04 2.54 8.17
N GLY A 38 3.95 3.42 7.75
CA GLY A 38 5.22 3.00 7.16
C GLY A 38 5.07 2.23 5.84
N THR A 39 4.03 2.52 5.05
CA THR A 39 3.77 1.79 3.81
C THR A 39 4.36 2.51 2.60
N THR A 40 4.99 1.76 1.69
CA THR A 40 5.63 2.28 0.48
C THR A 40 5.10 1.52 -0.74
N ALA A 41 4.44 2.23 -1.65
CA ALA A 41 3.97 1.68 -2.92
C ALA A 41 4.69 2.42 -4.05
N SER A 42 5.85 1.89 -4.46
CA SER A 42 6.76 2.54 -5.43
C SER A 42 6.68 1.94 -6.83
N GLY A 43 6.12 0.74 -6.99
CA GLY A 43 5.86 0.16 -8.30
C GLY A 43 4.69 0.83 -9.03
N THR A 44 4.72 0.86 -10.36
CA THR A 44 3.54 1.27 -11.16
C THR A 44 2.36 0.35 -10.87
N ALA A 45 1.18 0.91 -10.60
CA ALA A 45 -0.03 0.18 -10.22
C ALA A 45 0.17 -0.77 -9.03
N SER A 46 1.08 -0.45 -8.10
CA SER A 46 1.34 -1.24 -6.91
C SER A 46 0.38 -0.89 -5.75
N THR A 47 0.19 -1.82 -4.83
CA THR A 47 -0.61 -1.60 -3.61
C THR A 47 0.15 -2.05 -2.38
N ALA A 48 0.35 -1.16 -1.41
CA ALA A 48 0.91 -1.43 -0.09
C ALA A 48 -0.13 -1.10 0.99
N MET A 49 -0.50 -2.06 1.83
CA MET A 49 -1.52 -1.86 2.86
C MET A 49 -1.13 -2.50 4.20
N GLY A 50 -1.25 -1.78 5.31
CA GLY A 50 -0.99 -2.28 6.66
C GLY A 50 0.09 -1.52 7.41
N GLU A 51 1.03 -2.21 8.04
CA GLU A 51 2.17 -1.63 8.78
C GLU A 51 3.49 -2.11 8.19
N SER A 52 4.42 -1.19 7.94
CA SER A 52 5.75 -1.48 7.39
C SER A 52 5.73 -2.28 6.07
N THR A 53 4.77 -2.02 5.18
CA THR A 53 4.64 -2.78 3.93
C THR A 53 5.29 -2.08 2.74
N THR A 54 5.92 -2.85 1.85
CA THR A 54 6.60 -2.32 0.65
C THR A 54 6.16 -3.08 -0.59
N ALA A 55 5.49 -2.39 -1.52
CA ALA A 55 5.15 -2.88 -2.84
C ALA A 55 5.98 -2.12 -3.89
N SER A 56 7.13 -2.68 -4.28
CA SER A 56 8.07 -2.04 -5.21
C SER A 56 8.06 -2.63 -6.62
N GLY A 57 7.43 -3.79 -6.80
CA GLY A 57 7.23 -4.39 -8.12
C GLY A 57 6.13 -3.69 -8.92
N VAL A 58 6.27 -3.65 -10.25
CA VAL A 58 5.15 -3.23 -11.11
C VAL A 58 3.98 -4.19 -10.93
N ASN A 59 2.77 -3.66 -10.72
CA ASN A 59 1.56 -4.43 -10.41
C ASN A 59 1.68 -5.32 -9.15
N SER A 60 2.64 -5.06 -8.26
CA SER A 60 2.80 -5.87 -7.04
C SER A 60 1.82 -5.47 -5.93
N THR A 61 1.48 -6.40 -5.05
CA THR A 61 0.64 -6.15 -3.87
C THR A 61 1.32 -6.64 -2.60
N ALA A 62 1.49 -5.76 -1.61
CA ALA A 62 2.00 -6.07 -0.27
C ALA A 62 0.93 -5.71 0.78
N MET A 63 0.50 -6.67 1.62
CA MET A 63 -0.56 -6.46 2.61
C MET A 63 -0.27 -7.13 3.96
N GLY A 64 -0.33 -6.39 5.06
CA GLY A 64 -0.21 -6.92 6.43
C GLY A 64 0.82 -6.19 7.28
N TYR A 65 1.65 -6.91 8.03
CA TYR A 65 2.72 -6.35 8.88
C TYR A 65 4.08 -6.78 8.33
N ASP A 66 4.99 -5.83 8.08
CA ASP A 66 6.35 -6.14 7.59
C ASP A 66 6.34 -7.02 6.31
N THR A 67 5.61 -6.59 5.29
CA THR A 67 5.49 -7.37 4.04
C THR A 67 6.18 -6.68 2.87
N THR A 68 6.87 -7.45 2.02
CA THR A 68 7.57 -6.93 0.85
C THR A 68 7.18 -7.70 -0.42
N ALA A 69 6.61 -7.00 -1.39
CA ALA A 69 6.35 -7.49 -2.75
C ALA A 69 7.22 -6.71 -3.74
N SER A 70 8.36 -7.28 -4.13
CA SER A 70 9.36 -6.61 -4.99
C SER A 70 9.44 -7.16 -6.41
N GLY A 71 8.87 -8.35 -6.66
CA GLY A 71 8.78 -8.91 -7.99
C GLY A 71 7.69 -8.27 -8.87
N LEU A 72 7.90 -8.27 -10.19
CA LEU A 72 6.86 -7.94 -11.18
C LEU A 72 5.61 -8.81 -10.94
N VAL A 73 4.43 -8.19 -10.77
CA VAL A 73 3.15 -8.88 -10.52
C VAL A 73 3.21 -9.79 -9.27
N SER A 74 4.11 -9.53 -8.32
CA SER A 74 4.22 -10.36 -7.12
C SER A 74 3.18 -9.98 -6.06
N THR A 75 2.77 -10.94 -5.25
CA THR A 75 1.85 -10.73 -4.12
C THR A 75 2.50 -11.22 -2.83
N ALA A 76 2.54 -10.40 -1.79
CA ALA A 76 2.97 -10.72 -0.43
C ALA A 76 1.85 -10.36 0.55
N MET A 77 1.37 -11.32 1.35
CA MET A 77 0.28 -11.06 2.31
C MET A 77 0.51 -11.76 3.66
N GLY A 78 0.40 -11.05 4.78
CA GLY A 78 0.51 -11.62 6.12
C GLY A 78 1.48 -10.87 7.03
N GLU A 79 2.30 -11.58 7.78
CA GLU A 79 3.30 -11.01 8.71
C GLU A 79 4.71 -11.45 8.30
N SER A 80 5.66 -10.52 8.19
CA SER A 80 7.05 -10.81 7.80
C SER A 80 7.14 -11.65 6.52
N THR A 81 6.40 -11.25 5.48
CA THR A 81 6.24 -12.02 4.25
C THR A 81 6.93 -11.35 3.07
N GLU A 82 7.70 -12.11 2.29
CA GLU A 82 8.44 -11.62 1.13
C GLU A 82 8.09 -12.36 -0.16
N SER A 83 7.72 -11.61 -1.20
CA SER A 83 7.48 -12.11 -2.55
C SER A 83 8.37 -11.38 -3.55
N SER A 84 9.58 -11.91 -3.74
CA SER A 84 10.64 -11.33 -4.57
C SER A 84 10.77 -11.94 -5.97
N GLY A 85 10.12 -13.08 -6.23
CA GLY A 85 10.06 -13.66 -7.58
C GLY A 85 9.15 -12.85 -8.52
N HIS A 86 9.48 -12.80 -9.82
CA HIS A 86 8.51 -12.33 -10.80
C HIS A 86 7.32 -13.29 -10.85
N PHE A 87 6.10 -12.75 -10.82
CA PHE A 87 4.84 -13.49 -10.78
C PHE A 87 4.70 -14.41 -9.54
N SER A 88 5.45 -14.15 -8.46
CA SER A 88 5.39 -14.98 -7.25
C SER A 88 4.24 -14.59 -6.32
N THR A 89 3.82 -15.54 -5.49
CA THR A 89 2.85 -15.31 -4.40
C THR A 89 3.39 -15.87 -3.09
N ALA A 90 3.49 -15.03 -2.06
CA ALA A 90 3.84 -15.41 -0.70
C ALA A 90 2.68 -15.00 0.23
N MET A 91 2.15 -15.94 1.02
CA MET A 91 1.09 -15.64 1.98
C MET A 91 1.30 -16.37 3.30
N GLY A 92 1.27 -15.68 4.45
CA GLY A 92 1.45 -16.34 5.74
C GLY A 92 2.17 -15.57 6.83
N PHE A 93 2.73 -16.30 7.79
CA PHE A 93 3.70 -15.79 8.77
C PHE A 93 5.10 -16.23 8.36
N ASN A 94 6.04 -15.29 8.22
CA ASN A 94 7.44 -15.58 7.90
C ASN A 94 7.60 -16.43 6.62
N THR A 95 6.88 -16.04 5.56
CA THR A 95 6.83 -16.79 4.28
C THR A 95 7.62 -16.07 3.20
N THR A 96 8.38 -16.83 2.39
CA THR A 96 9.20 -16.28 1.30
C THR A 96 8.95 -17.02 -0.01
N ALA A 97 8.60 -16.28 -1.07
CA ALA A 97 8.50 -16.78 -2.44
C ALA A 97 9.49 -16.04 -3.36
N SER A 98 10.70 -16.57 -3.53
CA SER A 98 11.77 -15.93 -4.33
C SER A 98 11.91 -16.47 -5.76
N GLY A 99 11.23 -17.58 -6.09
CA GLY A 99 11.28 -18.16 -7.43
C GLY A 99 10.35 -17.41 -8.40
N THR A 100 10.78 -17.26 -9.65
CA THR A 100 9.86 -16.81 -10.71
C THR A 100 8.70 -17.82 -10.84
N TYR A 101 7.46 -17.34 -10.85
CA TYR A 101 6.23 -18.15 -10.80
C TYR A 101 6.09 -19.04 -9.55
N SER A 102 6.84 -18.78 -8.48
CA SER A 102 6.73 -19.56 -7.26
C SER A 102 5.54 -19.15 -6.40
N THR A 103 4.99 -20.12 -5.67
CA THR A 103 3.96 -19.89 -4.65
C THR A 103 4.43 -20.49 -3.34
N ALA A 104 4.41 -19.71 -2.27
CA ALA A 104 4.65 -20.15 -0.91
C ALA A 104 3.48 -19.71 -0.02
N MET A 105 2.92 -20.65 0.75
CA MET A 105 1.82 -20.38 1.68
C MET A 105 2.07 -21.12 3.00
N GLY A 106 1.99 -20.43 4.15
CA GLY A 106 2.39 -20.96 5.46
C GLY A 106 1.73 -20.30 6.65
#